data_AF-A0AB35I350-F1
#
_entry.id   AF-A0AB35I350-F1
#
_cell.length_a   1.000
_cell.length_b   1.000
_cell.length_c   1.000
_cell.angle_alpha   90.00
_cell.angle_beta   90.00
_cell.angle_gamma   90.00
#
_symmetry.space_group_name_H-M   'P 1'
#
loop_
_entity.id
_entity.type
_entity.pdbx_description
1 polymer ?
#
loop_
_entity_poly.entity_id
_entity_poly.type
_entity_poly.pdbx_seq_one_letter_code
_entity_poly.pdbx_strand_id
1 'polypeptide(L)'
;MNERKPTEKEREATLEELKKYGREESEKLFKAKTKSDFDERNLASGNKELLDKSDSELFPDEIEEYTEKERKPKIIVNNESKKQD
;
A
#
# COMPACT_ATOMS: atom_id res chain seq x y z
N MET A 1 -16.17 -3.66 -45.27
CA MET A 1 -15.44 -2.39 -45.45
C MET A 1 -13.97 -2.69 -45.23
N ASN A 2 -13.10 -2.45 -46.21
CA ASN A 2 -11.67 -2.64 -46.02
C ASN A 2 -11.09 -1.34 -45.44
N GLU A 3 -10.76 -1.35 -44.16
CA GLU A 3 -10.11 -0.21 -43.53
C GLU A 3 -8.64 -0.17 -43.97
N ARG A 4 -8.29 0.90 -44.69
CA ARG A 4 -6.90 1.19 -45.05
C ARG A 4 -6.13 1.45 -43.75
N LYS A 5 -4.98 0.80 -43.60
CA LYS A 5 -4.06 1.11 -42.50
C LYS A 5 -3.55 2.55 -42.64
N PRO A 6 -3.59 3.36 -41.57
CA PRO A 6 -3.08 4.72 -41.61
C PRO A 6 -1.57 4.72 -41.85
N THR A 7 -1.13 5.69 -42.63
CA THR A 7 0.28 5.97 -42.93
C THR A 7 1.03 6.44 -41.69
N GLU A 8 2.35 6.37 -41.69
CA GLU A 8 3.16 6.85 -40.56
C GLU A 8 2.88 8.31 -40.21
N LYS A 9 2.75 9.18 -41.22
CA LYS A 9 2.45 10.60 -41.02
C LYS A 9 1.09 10.83 -40.35
N GLU A 10 0.07 10.04 -40.74
CA GLU A 10 -1.26 10.11 -40.11
C GLU A 10 -1.23 9.59 -38.67
N ARG A 11 -0.40 8.59 -38.38
CA ARG A 11 -0.19 8.07 -37.02
C ARG A 11 0.55 9.06 -36.13
N GLU A 12 1.56 9.75 -36.66
CA GLU A 12 2.29 10.79 -35.93
C GLU A 12 1.38 11.97 -35.59
N ALA A 13 0.57 12.42 -36.55
CA ALA A 13 -0.41 13.48 -36.32
C ALA A 13 -1.44 13.11 -35.25
N THR A 14 -2.00 11.88 -35.32
CA THR A 14 -2.93 11.39 -34.28
C THR A 14 -2.26 11.20 -32.92
N LEU A 15 -0.98 10.79 -32.87
CA LEU A 15 -0.22 10.71 -31.63
C LEU A 15 -0.03 12.10 -31.01
N GLU A 16 0.24 13.11 -31.82
CA GLU A 16 0.39 14.49 -31.35
C GLU A 16 -0.93 15.06 -30.80
N GLU A 17 -2.05 14.79 -31.47
CA GLU A 17 -3.39 15.13 -30.98
C GLU A 17 -3.71 14.43 -29.65
N LEU A 18 -3.40 13.14 -29.53
CA LEU A 18 -3.59 12.38 -28.30
C LEU A 18 -2.74 12.94 -27.14
N LYS A 19 -1.49 13.31 -27.41
CA LYS A 19 -0.61 13.95 -26.41
C LYS A 19 -1.17 15.29 -25.96
N LYS A 20 -1.65 16.11 -26.91
CA LYS A 20 -2.27 17.40 -26.61
C LYS A 20 -3.52 17.22 -25.75
N TYR A 21 -4.41 16.32 -26.15
CA TYR A 21 -5.62 15.99 -25.39
C TYR A 21 -5.29 15.50 -23.97
N GLY A 22 -4.36 14.53 -23.87
CA GLY A 22 -3.94 14.00 -22.57
C GLY A 22 -3.38 15.07 -21.64
N ARG A 23 -2.60 16.02 -22.20
CA ARG A 23 -2.10 17.16 -21.44
C ARG A 23 -3.25 18.05 -20.95
N GLU A 24 -4.14 18.47 -21.84
CA GLU A 24 -5.27 19.35 -21.50
C GLU A 24 -6.18 18.74 -20.43
N GLU A 25 -6.51 17.45 -20.54
CA GLU A 25 -7.35 16.76 -19.56
C GLU A 25 -6.64 16.52 -18.24
N SER A 26 -5.34 16.19 -18.26
CA SER A 26 -4.55 16.06 -17.02
C SER A 26 -4.49 17.39 -16.27
N GLU A 27 -4.26 18.50 -16.99
CA GLU A 27 -4.24 19.83 -16.41
C GLU A 27 -5.61 20.16 -15.82
N LYS A 28 -6.73 19.86 -16.50
CA LYS A 28 -8.07 20.06 -15.94
C LYS A 28 -8.34 19.22 -14.69
N LEU A 29 -7.91 17.95 -14.69
CA LEU A 29 -8.15 17.01 -13.59
C LEU A 29 -7.38 17.40 -12.33
N PHE A 30 -6.11 17.79 -12.48
CA PHE A 30 -5.22 18.13 -11.37
C PHE A 30 -5.19 19.63 -11.05
N LYS A 31 -5.93 20.46 -11.78
CA LYS A 31 -6.11 21.87 -11.42
C LYS A 31 -6.92 21.97 -10.14
N ALA A 32 -6.19 22.09 -9.03
CA ALA A 32 -6.77 22.25 -7.70
C ALA A 32 -7.72 23.47 -7.70
N LYS A 33 -9.00 23.24 -7.37
CA LYS A 33 -10.01 24.31 -7.26
C LYS A 33 -9.82 25.17 -6.01
N THR A 34 -9.15 24.62 -5.02
CA THR A 34 -8.78 25.25 -3.74
C THR A 34 -7.33 24.88 -3.44
N LYS A 35 -6.61 25.71 -2.69
CA LYS A 35 -5.35 25.26 -2.10
C LYS A 35 -5.66 24.06 -1.22
N SER A 36 -4.89 23.00 -1.37
CA SER A 36 -5.00 21.83 -0.50
C SER A 36 -4.79 22.28 0.94
N ASP A 37 -5.72 21.94 1.84
CA ASP A 37 -5.54 22.11 3.29
C ASP A 37 -4.54 21.08 3.86
N PHE A 38 -3.97 20.25 2.98
CA PHE A 38 -2.91 19.31 3.30
C PHE A 38 -1.62 20.06 3.60
N ASP A 39 -1.30 20.14 4.89
CA ASP A 39 -0.07 20.72 5.38
C ASP A 39 1.09 19.74 5.19
N GLU A 40 1.79 19.83 4.06
CA GLU A 40 2.98 19.04 3.78
C GLU A 40 4.13 19.28 4.78
N ARG A 41 4.11 20.41 5.50
CA ARG A 41 5.17 20.76 6.49
C ARG A 41 4.94 20.11 7.83
N ASN A 42 3.67 19.91 8.20
CA ASN A 42 3.24 19.13 9.37
C ASN A 42 2.81 17.72 8.98
N LEU A 43 3.11 17.28 7.76
CA LEU A 43 2.99 15.87 7.42
C LEU A 43 3.83 15.12 8.44
N ALA A 44 3.20 14.20 9.16
CA ALA A 44 3.90 13.24 10.00
C ALA A 44 4.69 12.28 9.09
N SER A 45 5.64 12.84 8.33
CA SER A 45 6.76 12.10 7.80
C SER A 45 7.41 11.47 9.01
N GLY A 46 7.45 10.14 9.04
CA GLY A 46 8.07 9.41 10.13
C GLY A 46 9.43 10.03 10.45
N ASN A 47 9.77 10.11 11.74
CA ASN A 47 11.04 10.67 12.16
C ASN A 47 12.16 9.90 11.43
N LYS A 48 13.04 10.64 10.71
CA LYS A 48 14.14 10.06 9.93
C LYS A 48 15.03 9.14 10.78
N GLU A 49 15.14 9.45 12.07
CA GLU A 49 15.87 8.66 13.07
C GLU A 49 15.23 7.29 13.34
N LEU A 50 13.97 7.09 12.98
CA LEU A 50 13.25 5.82 13.10
C LEU A 50 13.40 4.94 11.86
N LEU A 51 13.89 5.48 10.73
CA LEU A 51 14.06 4.71 9.49
C LEU A 51 15.13 3.62 9.59
N ASP A 52 16.17 3.87 10.39
CA ASP A 52 17.28 2.94 10.59
C ASP A 52 17.05 1.98 11.77
N LYS A 53 15.94 2.14 12.50
CA LYS A 53 15.62 1.30 13.65
C LYS A 53 14.91 0.02 13.22
N SER A 54 15.23 -1.08 13.89
CA SER A 54 14.51 -2.35 13.68
C SER A 54 13.16 -2.36 14.42
N ASP A 55 12.23 -3.21 13.99
CA ASP A 55 10.91 -3.34 14.64
C ASP A 55 11.04 -3.65 16.15
N SER A 56 12.02 -4.46 16.54
CA SER A 56 12.33 -4.75 17.96
C SER A 56 12.82 -3.54 18.76
N GLU A 57 13.43 -2.55 18.11
CA GLU A 57 13.86 -1.29 18.76
C GLU A 57 12.73 -0.26 18.80
N LEU A 58 11.81 -0.31 17.84
CA LEU A 58 10.64 0.55 17.78
C LEU A 58 9.54 0.09 18.75
N PHE A 59 9.44 -1.23 18.96
CA PHE A 59 8.41 -1.86 19.79
C PHE A 59 9.04 -2.82 20.80
N PRO A 60 9.80 -2.30 21.79
CA PRO A 60 10.52 -3.14 22.76
C PRO A 60 9.59 -3.91 23.72
N ASP A 61 8.34 -3.45 23.86
CA ASP A 61 7.30 -4.09 24.68
C ASP A 61 6.45 -5.08 23.88
N GLU A 62 6.71 -5.23 22.57
CA GLU A 62 6.00 -6.21 21.76
C GLU A 62 6.41 -7.61 22.20
N ILE A 63 5.42 -8.42 22.56
CA ILE A 63 5.65 -9.76 23.08
C ILE A 63 6.27 -10.57 21.95
N GLU A 64 7.42 -11.22 22.21
CA GLU A 64 8.04 -12.15 21.26
C GLU A 64 6.98 -13.09 20.68
N GLU A 65 7.02 -13.28 19.36
CA GLU A 65 6.13 -14.22 18.70
C GLU A 65 6.18 -15.58 19.41
N TYR A 66 5.00 -16.17 19.65
CA TYR A 66 4.92 -17.49 20.28
C TYR A 66 5.88 -18.48 19.61
N THR A 67 6.74 -19.10 20.42
CA THR A 67 7.63 -20.14 19.92
C THR A 67 6.81 -21.32 19.40
N GLU A 68 7.36 -22.11 18.48
CA GLU A 68 6.67 -23.29 17.94
C GLU A 68 6.16 -24.25 19.02
N LYS A 69 6.81 -24.29 20.17
CA LYS A 69 6.41 -25.10 21.33
C LYS A 69 5.19 -24.52 22.04
N GLU A 70 5.09 -23.20 22.16
CA GLU A 70 3.97 -22.50 22.79
C GLU A 70 2.73 -22.47 21.91
N ARG A 71 2.91 -22.49 20.58
CA ARG A 71 1.81 -22.63 19.62
C ARG A 71 1.09 -23.99 19.69
N LYS A 72 1.67 -25.01 20.36
CA LYS A 72 1.06 -26.34 20.44
C LYS A 72 -0.10 -26.35 21.45
N PRO A 73 -1.29 -26.86 21.06
CA PRO A 73 -2.42 -26.97 21.98
C PRO A 73 -2.07 -27.91 23.13
N LYS A 74 -2.19 -27.41 24.37
CA LYS A 74 -2.02 -28.23 25.58
C LYS A 74 -3.30 -29.03 25.80
N ILE A 75 -3.23 -30.34 25.62
CA ILE A 75 -4.32 -31.25 25.97
C ILE A 75 -4.31 -31.43 27.48
N ILE A 76 -5.24 -30.78 28.19
CA ILE A 76 -5.44 -30.99 29.62
C ILE A 76 -6.37 -32.19 29.79
N VAL A 77 -5.84 -33.31 30.27
CA VAL A 77 -6.64 -34.49 30.60
C VAL A 77 -7.18 -34.32 32.02
N ASN A 78 -8.47 -34.03 32.16
CA ASN A 78 -9.11 -33.91 33.47
C ASN A 78 -9.40 -35.33 34.02
N ASN A 79 -8.57 -35.82 34.94
CA ASN A 79 -8.66 -37.19 35.49
C ASN A 79 -9.63 -37.32 36.68
N GLU A 80 -10.37 -36.26 37.02
CA GLU A 80 -11.28 -36.25 38.18
C GLU A 80 -12.45 -37.24 38.06
N SER A 81 -12.75 -37.73 36.85
CA SER A 81 -13.82 -38.70 36.60
C SER A 81 -13.42 -40.18 36.74
N LYS A 82 -12.17 -40.51 37.09
CA LYS A 82 -11.69 -41.91 37.19
C LYS A 82 -11.65 -42.50 38.60
N LYS A 83 -12.22 -41.83 39.60
CA LYS A 83 -12.26 -42.32 41.00
C LYS A 83 -13.69 -42.48 41.51
N GLN A 84 -14.46 -43.36 40.88
CA GLN A 84 -15.61 -43.99 41.50
C GLN A 84 -15.66 -45.45 41.01
N ASP A 85 -14.99 -46.33 41.75
CA ASP A 85 -15.26 -47.76 41.86
C ASP A 85 -15.32 -48.09 43.36
#